data_AF-A0A369N1L8-F1
#
_entry.id   AF-A0A369N1L8-F1
#
_cell.length_a   1.000
_cell.length_b   1.000
_cell.length_c   1.000
_cell.angle_alpha   90.00
_cell.angle_beta   90.00
_cell.angle_gamma   90.00
#
_symmetry.space_group_name_H-M   'P 1'
#
loop_
_entity.id
_entity.type
_entity.pdbx_description
1 polymer ?
#
loop_
_entity_poly.entity_id
_entity_poly.type
_entity_poly.pdbx_seq_one_letter_code
_entity_poly.pdbx_strand_id
1 'polypeptide(L)'
;MFRQLPIIETIADAVDELTDVRMTLSGLASLTLALANSGMHEPDTIRLISCLLDYCALTTEAASDKFDEAPRDTTRPDRLS
;
A
#
# COMPACT_ATOMS: atom_id res chain seq x y z
N MET A 1 -9.42 -11.52 -6.44
CA MET A 1 -9.62 -10.06 -6.35
C MET A 1 -8.86 -9.63 -5.10
N PHE A 2 -7.65 -9.07 -5.28
CA PHE A 2 -6.62 -8.74 -4.27
C PHE A 2 -6.73 -9.54 -2.95
N ARG A 3 -6.45 -10.84 -3.01
CA ARG A 3 -6.65 -11.76 -1.85
C ARG A 3 -5.39 -11.98 -1.02
N GLN A 4 -4.26 -11.45 -1.44
CA GLN A 4 -2.99 -11.60 -0.74
C GLN A 4 -2.39 -10.23 -0.54
N LEU A 5 -2.03 -9.97 0.72
CA LEU A 5 -1.21 -8.84 1.10
C LEU A 5 0.13 -8.93 0.35
N PRO A 6 0.70 -7.79 -0.06
CA PRO A 6 2.05 -7.78 -0.61
C PRO A 6 3.03 -8.33 0.43
N ILE A 7 3.98 -9.15 -0.03
CA ILE A 7 5.02 -9.71 0.82
C ILE A 7 6.18 -8.72 0.81
N ILE A 8 6.35 -7.99 1.91
CA ILE A 8 7.36 -6.93 2.05
C ILE A 8 8.44 -7.44 3.02
N GLU A 9 9.59 -7.85 2.49
CA GLU A 9 10.69 -8.39 3.29
C GLU A 9 11.75 -7.33 3.61
N THR A 10 11.91 -6.33 2.74
CA THR A 10 12.92 -5.28 2.83
C THR A 10 12.32 -3.88 2.70
N ILE A 11 13.12 -2.88 3.08
CA ILE A 11 12.80 -1.47 2.86
C ILE A 11 12.68 -1.15 1.35
N ALA A 12 13.47 -1.81 0.50
CA ALA A 12 13.37 -1.63 -0.95
C ALA A 12 12.02 -2.14 -1.47
N ASP A 13 11.59 -3.32 -1.03
CA ASP A 13 10.27 -3.86 -1.38
C ASP A 13 9.15 -2.91 -0.91
N ALA A 14 9.28 -2.34 0.29
CA ALA A 14 8.32 -1.37 0.81
C ALA A 14 8.22 -0.11 -0.08
N VAL A 15 9.36 0.40 -0.58
CA VAL A 15 9.38 1.58 -1.48
C VAL A 15 8.79 1.25 -2.85
N ASP A 16 9.05 0.06 -3.38
CA ASP A 16 8.50 -0.41 -4.66
C ASP A 16 6.98 -0.57 -4.57
N GLU A 17 6.49 -1.22 -3.51
CA GLU A 17 5.05 -1.37 -3.26
C GLU A 17 4.34 -0.02 -3.05
N LEU A 18 4.97 0.95 -2.37
CA LEU A 18 4.44 2.31 -2.26
C LEU A 18 4.41 3.04 -3.62
N THR A 19 5.33 2.71 -4.54
CA THR A 19 5.27 3.21 -5.92
C THR A 19 4.07 2.63 -6.67
N ASP A 20 3.76 1.35 -6.47
CA ASP A 20 2.58 0.71 -7.05
C ASP A 20 1.27 1.28 -6.49
N VAL A 21 1.22 1.57 -5.19
CA VAL A 21 0.11 2.31 -4.56
C VAL A 21 -0.07 3.67 -5.24
N ARG A 22 1.01 4.43 -5.43
CA ARG A 22 0.96 5.75 -6.10
C ARG A 22 0.42 5.64 -7.52
N MET A 23 0.87 4.65 -8.29
CA MET A 23 0.38 4.42 -9.66
C MET A 23 -1.11 4.05 -9.66
N THR A 24 -1.53 3.18 -8.74
CA THR A 24 -2.92 2.77 -8.59
C THR A 24 -3.83 3.95 -8.26
N LEU A 25 -3.44 4.79 -7.29
CA LEU A 25 -4.20 6.00 -6.93
C LEU A 25 -4.28 7.00 -8.09
N SER A 26 -3.21 7.15 -8.87
CA SER A 26 -3.20 8.02 -10.06
C SER A 26 -4.16 7.53 -11.15
N GLY A 27 -4.18 6.21 -11.39
CA GLY A 27 -5.14 5.58 -12.29
C GLY A 27 -6.58 5.72 -11.78
N LEU A 28 -6.79 5.54 -10.47
CA LEU A 28 -8.10 5.66 -9.83
C LEU A 28 -8.66 7.08 -9.92
N ALA A 29 -7.82 8.10 -9.74
CA ALA A 29 -8.21 9.50 -9.93
C ALA A 29 -8.69 9.76 -11.37
N SER A 30 -7.94 9.24 -12.35
CA SER A 30 -8.30 9.36 -13.77
C SER A 30 -9.62 8.65 -14.09
N LEU A 31 -9.81 7.43 -13.56
CA LEU A 31 -11.02 6.65 -13.72
C LEU A 31 -12.22 7.38 -13.09
N THR A 32 -12.08 7.84 -11.85
CA THR A 32 -13.15 8.55 -11.11
C THR A 32 -13.59 9.81 -11.85
N LEU A 33 -12.65 10.56 -12.42
CA LEU A 33 -12.96 11.74 -13.24
C LEU A 33 -13.70 11.35 -14.54
N ALA A 34 -13.26 10.29 -15.23
CA ALA A 34 -13.93 9.81 -16.43
C ALA A 34 -15.37 9.36 -16.14
N LEU A 35 -15.60 8.73 -14.99
CA LEU A 35 -16.92 8.29 -14.54
C LEU A 35 -17.86 9.43 -14.18
N ALA A 36 -17.34 10.44 -13.48
CA ALA A 36 -18.10 11.65 -13.18
C ALA A 36 -18.57 12.36 -14.47
N ASN A 37 -17.77 12.28 -15.53
CA ASN A 37 -18.08 12.89 -16.83
C ASN A 37 -18.92 12.01 -17.76
N SER A 38 -19.01 10.69 -17.50
CA SER A 38 -19.75 9.76 -18.36
C SER A 38 -21.23 9.64 -17.98
N GLY A 39 -21.63 10.11 -16.80
CA GLY A 39 -22.97 9.88 -16.24
C GLY A 39 -23.24 8.40 -15.90
N MET A 40 -22.24 7.52 -16.04
CA MET A 40 -22.34 6.10 -15.72
C MET A 40 -21.96 5.87 -14.26
N HIS A 41 -22.88 6.18 -13.35
CA HIS A 41 -22.78 5.79 -11.95
C HIS A 41 -23.20 4.32 -11.78
N GLU A 42 -22.41 3.41 -12.33
CA GLU A 42 -22.67 1.98 -12.16
C GLU A 42 -22.15 1.50 -10.78
N PRO A 43 -22.98 0.74 -10.02
CA PRO A 43 -22.58 0.21 -8.72
C PRO A 43 -21.28 -0.61 -8.75
N ASP A 44 -21.03 -1.34 -9.83
CA ASP A 44 -19.82 -2.18 -9.97
C ASP A 44 -18.54 -1.34 -10.06
N THR A 45 -18.63 -0.15 -10.64
CA THR A 45 -17.54 0.80 -10.67
C THR A 45 -17.20 1.31 -9.27
N ILE A 46 -18.21 1.66 -8.48
CA ILE A 46 -18.02 2.08 -7.08
C ILE A 46 -17.40 0.94 -6.26
N ARG A 47 -17.84 -0.30 -6.47
CA ARG A 47 -17.26 -1.50 -5.83
C ARG A 47 -15.79 -1.69 -6.21
N LEU A 48 -15.43 -1.51 -7.48
CA LEU A 48 -14.04 -1.57 -7.93
C LEU A 48 -13.19 -0.48 -7.27
N ILE A 49 -13.68 0.77 -7.24
CA ILE A 49 -12.99 1.89 -6.58
C ILE A 49 -12.73 1.56 -5.10
N SER A 50 -13.75 1.05 -4.38
CA SER A 50 -13.61 0.64 -2.99
C SER A 50 -12.53 -0.43 -2.82
N CYS A 51 -12.55 -1.49 -3.64
CA CYS A 51 -11.55 -2.56 -3.54
C CYS A 51 -10.13 -2.09 -3.80
N LEU A 52 -9.94 -1.13 -4.72
CA LEU A 52 -8.62 -0.57 -5.01
C LEU A 52 -8.13 0.32 -3.87
N LEU A 53 -9.03 1.07 -3.22
CA LEU A 53 -8.69 1.86 -2.03
C LEU A 53 -8.31 0.97 -0.84
N ASP A 54 -9.05 -0.11 -0.61
CA ASP A 54 -8.72 -1.08 0.45
C ASP A 54 -7.35 -1.72 0.22
N TYR A 55 -7.03 -2.09 -1.02
CA TYR A 55 -5.71 -2.58 -1.40
C TYR A 55 -4.61 -1.54 -1.09
N CYS A 56 -4.79 -0.29 -1.53
CA CYS A 56 -3.82 0.76 -1.27
C CYS A 56 -3.60 0.99 0.23
N ALA A 57 -4.66 0.93 1.04
CA ALA A 57 -4.55 1.09 2.49
C ALA A 57 -3.73 -0.05 3.12
N LEU A 58 -4.04 -1.30 2.79
CA LEU A 58 -3.35 -2.48 3.29
C LEU A 58 -1.87 -2.50 2.88
N THR A 59 -1.56 -2.17 1.63
CA THR A 59 -0.18 -2.08 1.14
C THR A 59 0.60 -0.98 1.86
N THR A 60 -0.03 0.18 2.10
CA THR A 60 0.59 1.29 2.82
C THR A 60 0.88 0.90 4.27
N GLU A 61 -0.06 0.25 4.96
CA GLU A 61 0.12 -0.26 6.33
C GLU A 61 1.30 -1.25 6.41
N ALA A 62 1.32 -2.26 5.53
CA ALA A 62 2.40 -3.24 5.49
C ALA A 62 3.77 -2.62 5.16
N ALA A 63 3.81 -1.60 4.29
CA ALA A 63 5.03 -0.87 4.00
C ALA A 63 5.48 -0.03 5.22
N SER A 64 4.56 0.67 5.89
CA SER A 64 4.81 1.45 7.10
C SER A 64 5.41 0.60 8.23
N ASP A 65 4.82 -0.57 8.49
CA ASP A 65 5.36 -1.52 9.47
C ASP A 65 6.83 -1.86 9.21
N LYS A 66 7.23 -1.90 7.93
CA LYS A 66 8.61 -2.21 7.56
C LYS A 66 9.59 -1.07 7.80
N PHE A 67 9.14 0.18 7.72
CA PHE A 67 9.95 1.34 8.09
C PHE A 67 10.05 1.49 9.62
N ASP A 68 9.04 1.02 10.36
CA ASP A 68 9.00 1.07 11.83
C ASP A 68 9.77 -0.08 12.51
N GLU A 69 10.16 -1.11 11.77
CA GLU A 69 11.17 -2.09 12.19
C GLU A 69 12.54 -1.40 12.36
N ALA A 70 12.73 -0.69 13.47
CA ALA A 70 14.02 -0.11 13.84
C ALA A 70 15.09 -1.22 13.89
N PRO A 71 16.35 -0.93 13.53
CA PRO A 71 17.43 -1.88 13.74
C PRO A 71 17.48 -2.20 15.22
N ARG A 72 17.20 -3.46 15.59
CA ARG A 72 17.37 -3.92 16.97
C ARG A 72 18.83 -3.73 17.34
N ASP A 73 19.10 -2.71 18.15
CA ASP A 73 20.41 -2.43 18.71
C ASP A 73 20.84 -3.65 19.54
N THR A 74 21.64 -4.52 18.92
CA THR A 74 22.07 -5.81 19.48
C THR A 74 23.44 -5.71 20.16
N THR A 75 23.93 -4.50 20.46
CA THR A 75 25.27 -4.32 21.01
C THR A 75 25.24 -3.72 22.41
N ARG A 76 24.81 -4.50 23.40
CA ARG A 76 25.21 -4.26 24.79
C ARG A 76 26.42 -5.15 25.09
N PRO A 77 27.65 -4.61 25.19
CA PRO A 77 28.77 -5.42 25.63
C PRO A 77 28.58 -5.74 27.11
N ASP A 78 28.49 -7.03 27.44
CA ASP A 78 28.57 -7.52 28.80
C ASP A 78 29.90 -7.06 29.40
N ARG A 79 29.80 -6.18 30.41
CA ARG A 79 30.94 -5.86 31.26
C ARG A 79 31.20 -7.06 32.14
N LEU A 80 32.12 -7.93 31.69
CA LEU A 80 32.76 -8.94 32.52
C LEU A 80 33.42 -8.23 33.72
N SER A 81 32.96 -8.62 34.90
CA SER A 81 33.53 -8.26 36.21
C SER A 81 34.75 -9.13 36.52
#